data_AF-A0A835XEN2-F1
#
_entry.id   AF-A0A835XEN2-F1
#
_cell.length_a   1.000
_cell.length_b   1.000
_cell.length_c   1.000
_cell.angle_alpha   90.00
_cell.angle_beta   90.00
_cell.angle_gamma   90.00
#
_symmetry.space_group_name_H-M   'P 1'
#
loop_
_entity.id
_entity.type
_entity.pdbx_description
1 polymer ?
#
loop_
_entity_poly.entity_id
_entity_poly.type
_entity_poly.pdbx_seq_one_letter_code
_entity_poly.pdbx_strand_id
1 'polypeptide(L)'
;MVERRRVALVAACAIALYLVSLQCAIAAVPRPPAYGLPFTLRGLLTLLGVHTANYSRWALSGTNDSALFLLPRQPADSYGKPIPLGSIIELVCTPDAAIPSLCLAADNAGIYQSAAGASSARGRVSLLVISVSLGGDCAAASTPPANVTAAFWGPRGPAAIPPGGYAGVLAGCSYGALQLNSTGFRAISVTIPCSGEALGCNVEVITAAAVSAAAAQLRGLGAWTHRMMVLPEGVDCGWGGLATLGGRESWVIPTVWGIFRQGTVLQEFTH
;
A
#
# COMPACT_ATOMS: atom_id res chain seq x y z
N MET A 1 21.17 5.46 -54.94
CA MET A 1 19.78 5.61 -54.44
C MET A 1 19.13 4.31 -53.94
N VAL A 2 19.78 3.14 -54.06
CA VAL A 2 19.19 1.85 -53.66
C VAL A 2 19.50 1.46 -52.20
N GLU A 3 20.59 1.97 -51.60
CA GLU A 3 20.99 1.69 -50.22
C GLU A 3 20.02 2.21 -49.13
N ARG A 4 19.38 3.38 -49.35
CA ARG A 4 18.57 4.05 -48.31
C ARG A 4 17.22 3.39 -48.02
N ARG A 5 16.76 2.45 -48.85
CA ARG A 5 15.49 1.73 -48.63
C ARG A 5 15.62 0.50 -47.74
N ARG A 6 16.83 -0.05 -47.54
CA ARG A 6 17.02 -1.25 -46.71
C ARG A 6 17.06 -0.96 -45.20
N VAL A 7 17.48 0.24 -44.80
CA VAL A 7 17.55 0.62 -43.37
C VAL A 7 16.15 0.89 -42.78
N ALA A 8 15.20 1.38 -43.58
CA ALA A 8 13.84 1.68 -43.11
C ALA A 8 13.02 0.41 -42.82
N LEU A 9 13.27 -0.70 -43.50
CA LEU A 9 12.49 -1.94 -43.33
C LEU A 9 12.90 -2.74 -42.09
N VAL A 10 14.17 -2.69 -41.69
CA VAL A 10 14.69 -3.38 -40.50
C VAL A 10 14.23 -2.68 -39.21
N ALA A 11 14.14 -1.35 -39.22
CA ALA A 11 13.64 -0.58 -38.08
C ALA A 11 12.14 -0.82 -37.79
N ALA A 12 11.32 -1.00 -38.83
CA ALA A 12 9.89 -1.27 -38.67
C ALA A 12 9.60 -2.67 -38.07
N CYS A 13 10.43 -3.67 -38.39
CA CYS A 13 10.25 -5.04 -37.87
C CYS A 13 10.67 -5.17 -36.40
N ALA A 14 11.69 -4.42 -35.97
CA ALA A 14 12.11 -4.37 -34.56
C ALA A 14 11.08 -3.68 -33.65
N ILE A 15 10.34 -2.68 -34.15
CA ILE A 15 9.28 -2.00 -33.41
C ILE A 15 8.03 -2.90 -33.31
N ALA A 16 7.72 -3.69 -34.33
CA ALA A 16 6.60 -4.64 -34.30
C ALA A 16 6.85 -5.82 -33.34
N LEU A 17 8.09 -6.32 -33.22
CA LEU A 17 8.42 -7.37 -32.23
C LEU A 17 8.47 -6.86 -30.78
N TYR A 18 8.77 -5.57 -30.56
CA TYR A 18 8.73 -4.97 -29.22
C TYR A 18 7.30 -4.73 -28.70
N LEU A 19 6.32 -4.56 -29.59
CA LEU A 19 4.92 -4.36 -29.21
C LEU A 19 4.18 -5.65 -28.89
N VAL A 20 4.61 -6.80 -29.44
CA VAL A 20 3.96 -8.12 -29.18
C VAL A 20 4.49 -8.77 -27.89
N SER A 21 5.68 -8.41 -27.42
CA SER A 21 6.31 -8.99 -26.22
C SER A 21 5.95 -8.29 -24.90
N LEU A 22 5.15 -7.21 -24.94
CA LEU A 22 4.61 -6.54 -23.74
C LEU A 22 3.23 -7.06 -23.29
N GLN A 23 2.78 -8.20 -23.82
CA GLN A 23 1.77 -9.02 -23.15
C GLN A 23 2.47 -9.83 -22.05
N CYS A 24 3.07 -9.11 -21.09
CA CYS A 24 3.31 -9.69 -19.79
C CYS A 24 1.94 -10.17 -19.33
N ALA A 25 1.80 -11.48 -19.06
CA ALA A 25 0.65 -12.01 -18.39
C ALA A 25 0.50 -11.23 -17.08
N ILE A 26 -0.33 -10.18 -17.11
CA ILE A 26 -0.92 -9.62 -15.91
C ILE A 26 -1.72 -10.82 -15.41
N ALA A 27 -1.17 -11.55 -14.45
CA ALA A 27 -1.94 -12.54 -13.72
C ALA A 27 -3.18 -11.77 -13.29
N ALA A 28 -4.32 -12.11 -13.87
CA ALA A 28 -5.55 -11.43 -13.58
C ALA A 28 -5.67 -11.47 -12.06
N VAL A 29 -5.68 -10.30 -11.43
CA VAL A 29 -6.05 -10.19 -10.01
C VAL A 29 -7.28 -11.07 -9.87
N PRO A 30 -7.26 -12.11 -9.00
CA PRO A 30 -8.36 -13.05 -8.92
C PRO A 30 -9.64 -12.22 -8.83
N ARG A 31 -10.44 -12.23 -9.89
CA ARG A 31 -11.71 -11.53 -9.82
C ARG A 31 -12.45 -12.23 -8.69
N PRO A 32 -13.01 -11.48 -7.72
CA PRO A 32 -13.84 -12.11 -6.71
C PRO A 32 -14.88 -12.98 -7.45
N PRO A 33 -15.18 -14.18 -6.94
CA PRO A 33 -16.20 -15.03 -7.54
C PRO A 33 -17.53 -14.28 -7.63
N ALA A 34 -18.46 -14.78 -8.44
CA ALA A 34 -19.77 -14.17 -8.65
C ALA A 34 -20.37 -13.67 -7.32
N TYR A 35 -20.84 -12.41 -7.32
CA TYR A 35 -21.22 -11.65 -6.14
C TYR A 35 -22.01 -12.48 -5.12
N GLY A 36 -21.57 -12.43 -3.85
CA GLY A 36 -22.24 -13.07 -2.72
C GLY A 36 -21.95 -14.56 -2.50
N LEU A 37 -21.16 -15.22 -3.35
CA LEU A 37 -20.75 -16.60 -3.09
C LEU A 37 -19.53 -16.67 -2.16
N PRO A 38 -19.55 -17.56 -1.14
CA PRO A 38 -18.40 -17.78 -0.28
C PRO A 38 -17.17 -18.24 -1.05
N PHE A 39 -15.99 -17.79 -0.63
CA PHE A 39 -14.72 -18.17 -1.24
C PHE A 39 -13.57 -18.21 -0.24
N THR A 40 -12.57 -19.03 -0.56
CA THR A 40 -11.38 -19.17 0.29
C THR A 40 -10.43 -18.00 0.05
N LEU A 41 -10.12 -17.28 1.12
CA LEU A 41 -9.13 -16.22 1.17
C LEU A 41 -7.89 -16.70 1.92
N ARG A 42 -6.71 -16.37 1.39
CA ARG A 42 -5.43 -16.59 2.08
C ARG A 42 -4.62 -15.30 2.09
N GLY A 43 -4.16 -14.89 3.26
CA GLY A 43 -3.43 -13.63 3.40
C GLY A 43 -2.88 -13.40 4.79
N LEU A 44 -2.21 -12.27 4.95
CA LEU A 44 -1.65 -11.79 6.20
C LEU A 44 -2.76 -11.14 7.04
N LEU A 45 -3.00 -11.67 8.23
CA LEU A 45 -3.95 -11.10 9.18
C LEU A 45 -3.38 -9.80 9.75
N THR A 46 -4.04 -8.68 9.47
CA THR A 46 -3.66 -7.35 9.90
C THR A 46 -4.80 -6.68 10.66
N LEU A 47 -4.48 -5.67 11.46
CA LEU A 47 -5.47 -4.75 12.01
C LEU A 47 -5.31 -3.39 11.34
N LEU A 48 -6.33 -2.93 10.63
CA LEU A 48 -6.40 -1.57 10.12
C LEU A 48 -6.78 -0.67 11.30
N GLY A 49 -5.84 0.15 11.77
CA GLY A 49 -6.05 0.98 12.96
C GLY A 49 -5.77 2.45 12.69
N VAL A 50 -6.72 3.31 13.05
CA VAL A 50 -6.41 4.73 13.35
C VAL A 50 -6.35 4.90 14.87
N HIS A 51 -5.64 5.93 15.33
CA HIS A 51 -5.47 6.16 16.76
C HIS A 51 -6.68 6.74 17.50
N THR A 52 -7.81 6.94 16.83
CA THR A 52 -9.08 7.22 17.49
C THR A 52 -9.73 5.88 17.82
N ALA A 53 -10.12 5.70 19.09
CA ALA A 53 -10.53 4.41 19.68
C ALA A 53 -11.70 3.68 18.98
N ASN A 54 -12.29 4.28 17.94
CA ASN A 54 -13.49 3.79 17.27
C ASN A 54 -13.23 3.27 15.85
N TYR A 55 -12.00 3.36 15.32
CA TYR A 55 -11.69 2.93 13.96
C TYR A 55 -10.54 1.91 13.97
N SER A 56 -10.85 0.71 14.43
CA SER A 56 -10.01 -0.47 14.23
C SER A 56 -10.83 -1.54 13.54
N ARG A 57 -10.32 -2.09 12.42
CA ARG A 57 -10.97 -3.17 11.67
C ARG A 57 -9.97 -4.27 11.38
N TRP A 58 -10.36 -5.51 11.60
CA TRP A 58 -9.57 -6.64 11.17
C TRP A 58 -9.61 -6.73 9.66
N ALA A 59 -8.49 -7.09 9.05
CA ALA A 59 -8.42 -7.28 7.63
C ALA A 59 -7.43 -8.39 7.26
N LEU A 60 -7.60 -8.92 6.06
CA LEU A 60 -6.67 -9.86 5.46
C LEU A 60 -5.99 -9.19 4.27
N SER A 61 -4.67 -9.02 4.33
CA SER A 61 -3.89 -8.50 3.20
C SER A 61 -3.43 -9.67 2.33
N GLY A 62 -3.79 -9.66 1.05
CA GLY A 62 -3.40 -10.68 0.10
C GLY A 62 -1.87 -10.77 -0.02
N THR A 63 -1.35 -12.00 -0.07
CA THR A 63 0.11 -12.24 -0.06
C THR A 63 0.83 -11.68 -1.32
N ASN A 64 0.11 -11.50 -2.42
CA ASN A 64 0.69 -11.19 -3.73
C ASN A 64 0.18 -9.89 -4.38
N ASP A 65 -1.05 -9.46 -4.06
CA ASP A 65 -1.78 -8.44 -4.81
C ASP A 65 -2.09 -7.19 -4.01
N SER A 66 -1.71 -7.13 -2.72
CA SER A 66 -1.99 -6.00 -1.83
C SER A 66 -3.49 -5.73 -1.66
N ALA A 67 -4.35 -6.67 -2.08
CA ALA A 67 -5.77 -6.57 -1.84
C ALA A 67 -6.01 -6.65 -0.33
N LEU A 68 -6.83 -5.75 0.19
CA LEU A 68 -7.24 -5.77 1.58
C LEU A 68 -8.68 -6.26 1.64
N PHE A 69 -8.96 -7.24 2.51
CA PHE A 69 -10.30 -7.74 2.76
C PHE A 69 -10.71 -7.46 4.19
N LEU A 70 -11.71 -6.61 4.43
CA LEU A 70 -12.20 -6.33 5.77
C LEU A 70 -12.93 -7.52 6.36
N LEU A 71 -12.62 -7.83 7.61
CA LEU A 71 -13.21 -8.92 8.37
C LEU A 71 -14.17 -8.34 9.43
N PRO A 72 -15.28 -9.04 9.72
CA PRO A 72 -16.28 -8.54 10.68
C PRO A 72 -15.77 -8.58 12.14
N ARG A 73 -14.76 -9.41 12.41
CA ARG A 73 -14.13 -9.59 13.74
C ARG A 73 -12.76 -10.25 13.61
N GLN A 74 -12.02 -10.34 14.71
CA GLN A 74 -10.79 -11.12 14.78
C GLN A 74 -11.10 -12.59 14.50
N PRO A 75 -10.43 -13.23 13.51
CA PRO A 75 -10.56 -14.67 13.31
C PRO A 75 -10.05 -15.46 14.51
N ALA A 76 -10.69 -16.60 14.77
CA ALA A 76 -10.27 -17.55 15.80
C ALA A 76 -9.90 -18.88 15.15
N ASP A 77 -8.97 -19.61 15.75
CA ASP A 77 -8.58 -20.95 15.32
C ASP A 77 -9.66 -22.00 15.62
N SER A 78 -9.39 -23.26 15.27
CA SER A 78 -10.32 -24.38 15.52
C SER A 78 -10.61 -24.66 17.00
N TYR A 79 -9.85 -24.07 17.92
CA TYR A 79 -10.06 -24.15 19.37
C TYR A 79 -10.77 -22.90 19.92
N GLY A 80 -11.18 -21.97 19.05
CA GLY A 80 -11.81 -20.72 19.44
C GLY A 80 -10.84 -19.69 20.01
N LYS A 81 -9.52 -19.89 19.88
CA LYS A 81 -8.52 -18.91 20.32
C LYS A 81 -8.31 -17.85 19.25
N PRO A 82 -8.24 -16.55 19.61
CA PRO A 82 -7.96 -15.50 18.63
C PRO A 82 -6.62 -15.74 17.93
N ILE A 83 -6.62 -15.65 16.60
CA ILE A 83 -5.39 -15.81 15.82
C ILE A 83 -4.56 -14.53 15.95
N PRO A 84 -3.25 -14.62 16.26
CA PRO A 84 -2.41 -13.45 16.41
C PRO A 84 -2.19 -12.73 15.07
N LEU A 85 -2.18 -11.41 15.15
CA LEU A 85 -1.84 -10.49 14.07
C LEU A 85 -0.44 -10.80 13.50
N GLY A 86 -0.27 -10.60 12.19
CA GLY A 86 0.94 -10.96 11.45
C GLY A 86 1.01 -12.43 11.02
N SER A 87 0.03 -13.26 11.37
CA SER A 87 -0.07 -14.64 10.87
C SER A 87 -0.58 -14.65 9.43
N ILE A 88 -0.06 -15.55 8.59
CA ILE A 88 -0.71 -15.89 7.32
C ILE A 88 -1.80 -16.91 7.63
N ILE A 89 -3.04 -16.55 7.35
CA ILE A 89 -4.20 -17.41 7.59
C ILE A 89 -4.91 -17.71 6.29
N GLU A 90 -5.68 -18.78 6.31
CA GLU A 90 -6.67 -19.13 5.31
C GLU A 90 -8.05 -19.14 5.97
N LEU A 91 -9.07 -18.57 5.33
CA LEU A 91 -10.46 -18.56 5.82
C LEU A 91 -11.45 -18.59 4.66
N VAL A 92 -12.70 -18.91 4.94
CA VAL A 92 -13.81 -18.76 3.99
C VAL A 92 -14.50 -17.42 4.26
N CYS A 93 -14.47 -16.53 3.27
CA CYS A 93 -15.14 -15.23 3.31
C CYS A 93 -16.47 -15.31 2.55
N THR A 94 -17.54 -14.87 3.19
CA THR A 94 -18.80 -14.55 2.50
C THR A 94 -18.80 -13.05 2.19
N PRO A 95 -18.61 -12.64 0.92
CA PRO A 95 -18.47 -11.22 0.59
C PRO A 95 -19.80 -10.49 0.67
N ASP A 96 -19.73 -9.19 0.94
CA ASP A 96 -20.82 -8.26 0.68
C ASP A 96 -21.06 -8.14 -0.83
N ALA A 97 -22.33 -8.07 -1.22
CA ALA A 97 -22.71 -8.02 -2.64
C ALA A 97 -22.36 -6.69 -3.31
N ALA A 98 -22.32 -5.59 -2.55
CA ALA A 98 -21.95 -4.26 -3.06
C ALA A 98 -20.44 -4.00 -2.93
N ILE A 99 -19.80 -4.56 -1.89
CA ILE A 99 -18.38 -4.35 -1.60
C ILE A 99 -17.67 -5.71 -1.50
N PRO A 100 -17.15 -6.27 -2.62
CA PRO A 100 -16.54 -7.62 -2.62
C PRO A 100 -15.34 -7.81 -1.68
N SER A 101 -14.68 -6.72 -1.28
CA SER A 101 -13.59 -6.73 -0.30
C SER A 101 -14.07 -6.76 1.15
N LEU A 102 -15.36 -6.57 1.43
CA LEU A 102 -15.92 -6.67 2.76
C LEU A 102 -16.47 -8.09 3.00
N CYS A 103 -15.91 -8.82 3.95
CA CYS A 103 -16.48 -10.08 4.40
C CYS A 103 -17.61 -9.81 5.41
N LEU A 104 -18.83 -10.25 5.08
CA LEU A 104 -19.96 -10.26 6.02
C LEU A 104 -19.81 -11.39 7.05
N ALA A 105 -19.19 -12.49 6.66
CA ALA A 105 -18.83 -13.61 7.52
C ALA A 105 -17.43 -14.13 7.16
N ALA A 106 -16.71 -14.60 8.18
CA ALA A 106 -15.39 -15.20 8.05
C ALA A 106 -15.35 -16.49 8.89
N ASP A 107 -15.32 -17.62 8.21
CA ASP A 107 -15.45 -18.96 8.80
C ASP A 107 -14.23 -19.82 8.49
N ASN A 108 -14.07 -20.92 9.23
CA ASN A 108 -13.00 -21.93 9.02
C ASN A 108 -11.59 -21.34 8.95
N ALA A 109 -11.29 -20.35 9.81
CA ALA A 109 -9.98 -19.73 9.84
C ALA A 109 -8.91 -20.71 10.35
N GLY A 110 -7.87 -20.93 9.55
CA GLY A 110 -6.72 -21.77 9.86
C GLY A 110 -5.42 -21.00 9.70
N ILE A 111 -4.46 -21.23 10.60
CA ILE A 111 -3.12 -20.66 10.49
C ILE A 111 -2.33 -21.47 9.46
N TYR A 112 -1.95 -20.82 8.36
CA TYR A 112 -1.05 -21.38 7.36
C TYR A 112 0.42 -21.15 7.74
N GLN A 113 0.72 -19.96 8.26
CA GLN A 113 2.01 -19.60 8.82
C GLN A 113 1.82 -18.72 10.04
N SER A 114 2.39 -19.12 11.18
CA SER A 114 2.33 -18.30 12.40
C SER A 114 3.05 -16.97 12.23
N ALA A 115 2.55 -15.94 12.92
CA ALA A 115 3.25 -14.66 13.01
C ALA A 115 4.71 -14.87 13.44
N ALA A 116 5.63 -14.20 12.76
CA ALA A 116 7.01 -14.16 13.22
C ALA A 116 7.05 -13.50 14.60
N GLY A 117 7.84 -14.05 15.53
CA GLY A 117 8.11 -13.36 16.79
C GLY A 117 8.69 -11.97 16.52
N ALA A 118 8.41 -11.01 17.41
CA ALA A 118 9.01 -9.70 17.33
C ALA A 118 10.55 -9.85 17.30
N SER A 119 11.15 -9.56 16.15
CA SER A 119 12.59 -9.65 16.00
C SER A 119 13.22 -8.40 16.61
N SER A 120 14.17 -8.59 17.51
CA SER A 120 15.06 -7.51 17.98
C SER A 120 16.15 -7.16 16.95
N ALA A 121 16.17 -7.82 15.79
CA ALA A 121 17.16 -7.56 14.76
C ALA A 121 16.97 -6.15 14.18
N ARG A 122 18.08 -5.46 13.99
CA ARG A 122 18.12 -4.15 13.34
C ARG A 122 17.53 -4.28 11.93
N GLY A 123 16.32 -3.76 11.73
CA GLY A 123 15.60 -3.81 10.48
C GLY A 123 15.98 -2.65 9.58
N ARG A 124 16.29 -2.93 8.31
CA ARG A 124 16.34 -1.93 7.25
C ARG A 124 15.05 -1.96 6.47
N VAL A 125 14.35 -0.83 6.42
CA VAL A 125 13.11 -0.70 5.68
C VAL A 125 13.37 -0.02 4.34
N SER A 126 13.16 -0.75 3.24
CA SER A 126 13.05 -0.18 1.89
C SER A 126 11.64 0.38 1.72
N LEU A 127 11.51 1.70 1.59
CA LEU A 127 10.24 2.41 1.60
C LEU A 127 9.87 2.95 0.22
N LEU A 128 8.67 2.60 -0.27
CA LEU A 128 8.05 3.27 -1.41
C LEU A 128 6.95 4.21 -0.91
N VAL A 129 7.06 5.50 -1.22
CA VAL A 129 6.00 6.48 -0.99
C VAL A 129 5.28 6.75 -2.30
N ILE A 130 3.97 6.54 -2.33
CA ILE A 130 3.10 6.72 -3.49
C ILE A 130 2.21 7.93 -3.22
N SER A 131 2.48 9.05 -3.88
CA SER A 131 1.65 10.25 -3.79
C SER A 131 0.51 10.14 -4.79
N VAL A 132 -0.72 10.10 -4.31
CA VAL A 132 -1.90 9.81 -5.14
C VAL A 132 -2.54 11.12 -5.56
N SER A 133 -2.85 11.25 -6.85
CA SER A 133 -3.75 12.27 -7.39
C SER A 133 -5.01 11.61 -7.95
N LEU A 134 -6.12 12.34 -7.94
CA LEU A 134 -7.36 11.94 -8.63
C LEU A 134 -7.40 12.61 -10.00
N GLY A 135 -7.79 11.86 -11.02
CA GLY A 135 -8.06 12.38 -12.37
C GLY A 135 -9.55 12.42 -12.71
N GLY A 136 -9.93 13.11 -13.79
CA GLY A 136 -11.33 13.23 -14.23
C GLY A 136 -12.08 14.35 -13.50
N ASP A 137 -13.38 14.14 -13.24
CA ASP A 137 -14.29 15.20 -12.80
C ASP A 137 -14.12 15.63 -11.33
N CYS A 138 -13.41 14.83 -10.51
CA CYS A 138 -13.00 15.21 -9.15
C CYS A 138 -11.47 15.29 -9.03
N ALA A 139 -10.83 15.95 -10.01
CA ALA A 139 -9.39 16.08 -10.02
C ALA A 139 -8.85 16.72 -8.72
N ALA A 140 -7.88 16.04 -8.12
CA ALA A 140 -7.21 16.46 -6.91
C ALA A 140 -5.71 16.23 -7.07
N ALA A 141 -4.91 17.26 -6.76
CA ALA A 141 -3.46 17.18 -6.91
C ALA A 141 -2.86 16.19 -5.91
N SER A 142 -1.69 15.65 -6.24
CA SER A 142 -0.87 14.88 -5.30
C SER A 142 0.17 15.78 -4.66
N THR A 143 0.63 15.43 -3.46
CA THR A 143 1.84 16.04 -2.91
C THR A 143 3.03 15.74 -3.83
N PRO A 144 3.83 16.75 -4.23
CA PRO A 144 5.00 16.51 -5.08
C PRO A 144 5.99 15.53 -4.44
N PRO A 145 6.54 14.54 -5.19
CA PRO A 145 7.50 13.58 -4.65
C PRO A 145 8.77 14.21 -4.08
N ALA A 146 9.14 15.40 -4.57
CA ALA A 146 10.25 16.18 -4.03
C ALA A 146 9.98 16.65 -2.60
N ASN A 147 8.74 17.07 -2.29
CA ASN A 147 8.34 17.49 -0.93
C ASN A 147 8.32 16.28 0.01
N VAL A 148 7.82 15.14 -0.45
CA VAL A 148 7.85 13.87 0.29
C VAL A 148 9.30 13.44 0.57
N THR A 149 10.16 13.50 -0.45
CA THR A 149 11.59 13.17 -0.30
C THR A 149 12.28 14.10 0.71
N ALA A 150 11.97 15.39 0.66
CA ALA A 150 12.48 16.38 1.62
C ALA A 150 11.97 16.12 3.05
N ALA A 151 10.75 15.61 3.24
CA ALA A 151 10.27 15.23 4.56
C ALA A 151 11.03 14.01 5.13
N PHE A 152 11.35 13.02 4.30
CA PHE A 152 12.06 11.82 4.74
C PHE A 152 13.58 12.00 4.90
N TRP A 153 14.22 12.81 4.04
CA TRP A 153 15.68 12.91 3.94
C TRP A 153 16.23 14.34 3.90
N GLY A 154 15.37 15.35 3.92
CA GLY A 154 15.78 16.73 3.75
C GLY A 154 16.65 17.25 4.90
N PRO A 155 17.54 18.22 4.63
CA PRO A 155 18.37 18.87 5.65
C PRO A 155 17.54 19.68 6.66
N ARG A 156 16.36 20.13 6.24
CA ARG A 156 15.27 20.73 7.03
C ARG A 156 13.98 20.43 6.28
N GLY A 157 13.06 19.66 6.86
CA GLY A 157 11.70 19.64 6.32
C GLY A 157 10.99 20.98 6.58
N PRO A 158 9.74 21.15 6.12
CA PRO A 158 8.93 22.30 6.53
C PRO A 158 8.91 22.37 8.07
N ALA A 159 9.39 23.50 8.63
CA ALA A 159 9.48 24.00 10.02
C ALA A 159 9.53 23.07 11.26
N ALA A 160 9.10 21.82 11.20
CA ALA A 160 8.92 20.89 12.32
C ALA A 160 9.64 19.54 12.13
N ILE A 161 10.43 19.36 11.07
CA ILE A 161 11.18 18.12 10.83
C ILE A 161 12.67 18.36 11.14
N PRO A 162 13.28 17.61 12.08
CA PRO A 162 14.69 17.70 12.41
C PRO A 162 15.62 17.50 11.20
N PRO A 163 16.88 17.96 11.28
CA PRO A 163 17.88 17.64 10.28
C PRO A 163 18.01 16.13 10.06
N GLY A 164 18.02 15.70 8.79
CA GLY A 164 18.03 14.29 8.41
C GLY A 164 16.65 13.67 8.21
N GLY A 165 15.59 14.49 8.32
CA GLY A 165 14.23 14.07 8.01
C GLY A 165 13.68 12.98 8.94
N TYR A 166 12.59 12.35 8.54
CA TYR A 166 12.04 11.20 9.27
C TYR A 166 13.00 10.02 9.36
N ALA A 167 13.90 9.83 8.40
CA ALA A 167 14.91 8.77 8.45
C ALA A 167 15.83 8.91 9.66
N GLY A 168 16.35 10.13 9.91
CA GLY A 168 17.20 10.42 11.06
C GLY A 168 16.44 10.26 12.38
N VAL A 169 15.18 10.69 12.43
CA VAL A 169 14.35 10.57 13.61
C VAL A 169 14.02 9.10 13.94
N LEU A 170 13.61 8.30 12.95
CA LEU A 170 13.37 6.86 13.14
C LEU A 170 14.61 6.15 13.68
N ALA A 171 15.78 6.43 13.11
CA ALA A 171 17.04 5.86 13.56
C ALA A 171 17.39 6.32 14.99
N GLY A 172 17.19 7.60 15.31
CA GLY A 172 17.46 8.16 16.63
C GLY A 172 16.55 7.59 17.72
N CYS A 173 15.23 7.64 17.51
CA CYS A 173 14.24 7.17 18.48
C CYS A 173 14.28 5.65 18.70
N SER A 174 14.71 4.89 17.70
CA SER A 174 14.86 3.42 17.81
C SER A 174 16.24 2.97 18.26
N TYR A 175 17.15 3.89 18.63
CA TYR A 175 18.55 3.57 18.94
C TYR A 175 19.24 2.74 17.82
N GLY A 176 18.88 3.02 16.56
CA GLY A 176 19.39 2.33 15.37
C GLY A 176 18.76 0.96 15.10
N ALA A 177 17.74 0.53 15.85
CA ALA A 177 17.02 -0.72 15.60
C ALA A 177 16.13 -0.65 14.35
N LEU A 178 15.64 0.53 14.00
CA LEU A 178 14.83 0.77 12.82
C LEU A 178 15.50 1.84 11.95
N GLN A 179 15.89 1.46 10.74
CA GLN A 179 16.57 2.36 9.80
C GLN A 179 15.89 2.31 8.43
N LEU A 180 15.68 3.49 7.82
CA LEU A 180 15.30 3.54 6.42
C LEU A 180 16.51 3.22 5.55
N ASN A 181 16.33 2.37 4.54
CA ASN A 181 17.33 2.10 3.53
C ASN A 181 17.36 3.26 2.53
N SER A 182 18.43 4.06 2.52
CA SER A 182 18.53 5.24 1.65
C SER A 182 18.49 4.89 0.15
N THR A 183 19.06 3.75 -0.25
CA THR A 183 18.99 3.27 -1.64
C THR A 183 17.68 2.54 -1.94
N GLY A 184 16.98 2.09 -0.90
CA GLY A 184 15.67 1.46 -0.95
C GLY A 184 14.50 2.43 -0.79
N PHE A 185 14.78 3.74 -0.67
CA PHE A 185 13.76 4.77 -0.59
C PHE A 185 13.39 5.29 -1.99
N ARG A 186 12.10 5.41 -2.26
CA ARG A 186 11.61 6.08 -3.46
C ARG A 186 10.27 6.77 -3.19
N ALA A 187 10.12 8.00 -3.68
CA ALA A 187 8.83 8.67 -3.75
C ALA A 187 8.42 8.81 -5.23
N ILE A 188 7.17 8.49 -5.54
CA ILE A 188 6.56 8.66 -6.86
C ILE A 188 5.20 9.34 -6.73
N SER A 189 4.68 9.83 -7.86
CA SER A 189 3.27 10.22 -7.98
C SER A 189 2.56 9.31 -8.96
N VAL A 190 1.32 8.98 -8.66
CA VAL A 190 0.42 8.22 -9.55
C VAL A 190 -0.93 8.92 -9.61
N THR A 191 -1.59 8.83 -10.76
CA THR A 191 -2.97 9.29 -10.90
C THR A 191 -3.90 8.10 -10.96
N ILE A 192 -4.93 8.10 -10.11
CA ILE A 192 -5.99 7.10 -10.12
C ILE A 192 -7.31 7.71 -10.61
N PRO A 193 -8.26 6.91 -11.13
CA PRO A 193 -9.58 7.41 -11.48
C PRO A 193 -10.29 8.01 -10.27
N CYS A 194 -10.97 9.14 -10.48
CA CYS A 194 -11.93 9.68 -9.53
C CYS A 194 -13.08 8.69 -9.29
N SER A 195 -13.42 8.44 -8.03
CA SER A 195 -14.62 7.71 -7.65
C SER A 195 -15.18 8.22 -6.31
N GLY A 196 -16.46 7.95 -6.04
CA GLY A 196 -17.07 8.30 -4.76
C GLY A 196 -16.40 7.60 -3.58
N GLU A 197 -15.94 6.37 -3.77
CA GLU A 197 -15.21 5.58 -2.78
C GLU A 197 -13.82 6.16 -2.48
N ALA A 198 -13.09 6.61 -3.52
CA ALA A 198 -11.80 7.27 -3.35
C ALA A 198 -11.95 8.60 -2.58
N LEU A 199 -12.97 9.40 -2.91
CA LEU A 199 -13.30 10.62 -2.17
C LEU A 199 -13.77 10.32 -0.74
N GLY A 200 -14.48 9.21 -0.52
CA GLY A 200 -14.92 8.73 0.79
C GLY A 200 -13.82 8.03 1.60
N CYS A 201 -12.55 8.17 1.20
CA CYS A 201 -11.41 7.57 1.88
C CYS A 201 -11.47 6.05 2.05
N ASN A 202 -12.06 5.36 1.07
CA ASN A 202 -11.94 3.91 0.99
C ASN A 202 -10.50 3.54 0.61
N VAL A 203 -9.69 3.25 1.63
CA VAL A 203 -8.26 2.97 1.46
C VAL A 203 -8.00 1.72 0.64
N GLU A 204 -8.95 0.80 0.50
CA GLU A 204 -8.81 -0.41 -0.32
C GLU A 204 -8.86 -0.04 -1.81
N VAL A 205 -9.85 0.76 -2.20
CA VAL A 205 -10.00 1.26 -3.58
C VAL A 205 -8.79 2.12 -3.96
N ILE A 206 -8.38 3.02 -3.07
CA ILE A 206 -7.21 3.88 -3.29
C ILE A 206 -5.94 3.03 -3.43
N THR A 207 -5.72 2.08 -2.52
CA THR A 207 -4.54 1.21 -2.53
C THR A 207 -4.45 0.36 -3.78
N ALA A 208 -5.53 -0.35 -4.13
CA ALA A 208 -5.56 -1.20 -5.31
C ALA A 208 -5.23 -0.40 -6.58
N ALA A 209 -5.85 0.77 -6.75
CA ALA A 209 -5.60 1.63 -7.90
C ALA A 209 -4.17 2.21 -7.90
N ALA A 210 -3.70 2.71 -6.75
CA ALA A 210 -2.38 3.33 -6.63
C ALA A 210 -1.24 2.32 -6.79
N VAL A 211 -1.37 1.12 -6.22
CA VAL A 211 -0.42 0.01 -6.36
C VAL A 211 -0.36 -0.47 -7.80
N SER A 212 -1.50 -0.61 -8.49
CA SER A 212 -1.54 -0.96 -9.90
C SER A 212 -0.82 0.09 -10.77
N ALA A 213 -1.12 1.37 -10.57
CA ALA A 213 -0.47 2.47 -11.29
C ALA A 213 1.05 2.54 -10.98
N ALA A 214 1.45 2.36 -9.73
CA ALA A 214 2.84 2.33 -9.32
C ALA A 214 3.59 1.13 -9.93
N ALA A 215 2.99 -0.05 -9.96
CA ALA A 215 3.58 -1.25 -10.56
C ALA A 215 3.84 -1.04 -12.05
N ALA A 216 2.91 -0.39 -12.78
CA ALA A 216 3.10 -0.03 -14.18
C ALA A 216 4.29 0.93 -14.39
N GLN A 217 4.50 1.89 -13.48
CA GLN A 217 5.61 2.83 -13.56
C GLN A 217 6.96 2.21 -13.17
N LEU A 218 6.97 1.31 -12.18
CA LEU A 218 8.18 0.80 -11.53
C LEU A 218 8.66 -0.56 -12.06
N ARG A 219 7.89 -1.22 -12.93
CA ARG A 219 8.13 -2.60 -13.40
C ARG A 219 8.13 -3.62 -12.25
N GLY A 220 7.22 -3.44 -11.30
CA GLY A 220 7.05 -4.29 -10.11
C GLY A 220 7.34 -3.58 -8.79
N LEU A 221 6.89 -4.19 -7.68
CA LEU A 221 6.93 -3.59 -6.33
C LEU A 221 7.67 -4.43 -5.28
N GLY A 222 8.23 -5.59 -5.67
CA GLY A 222 8.84 -6.54 -4.72
C GLY A 222 10.10 -6.03 -3.99
N ALA A 223 10.71 -4.94 -4.47
CA ALA A 223 11.93 -4.37 -3.89
C ALA A 223 11.69 -3.58 -2.57
N TRP A 224 10.44 -3.23 -2.26
CA TRP A 224 10.10 -2.43 -1.10
C TRP A 224 9.50 -3.27 0.01
N THR A 225 9.95 -3.01 1.24
CA THR A 225 9.46 -3.68 2.44
C THR A 225 8.24 -3.01 3.05
N HIS A 226 8.06 -1.70 2.79
CA HIS A 226 6.92 -0.92 3.24
C HIS A 226 6.45 0.03 2.14
N ARG A 227 5.14 0.32 2.14
CA ARG A 227 4.51 1.29 1.25
C ARG A 227 3.75 2.32 2.08
N MET A 228 3.91 3.59 1.71
CA MET A 228 3.16 4.69 2.29
C MET A 228 2.41 5.41 1.18
N MET A 229 1.11 5.54 1.32
CA MET A 229 0.26 6.29 0.39
C MET A 229 0.04 7.68 0.96
N VAL A 230 0.43 8.70 0.20
CA VAL A 230 0.05 10.09 0.50
C VAL A 230 -1.22 10.37 -0.28
N LEU A 231 -2.32 10.62 0.43
CA LEU A 231 -3.61 10.83 -0.20
C LEU A 231 -3.65 12.15 -1.02
N PRO A 232 -4.61 12.28 -1.95
CA PRO A 232 -4.78 13.51 -2.74
C PRO A 232 -5.08 14.73 -1.87
N GLU A 233 -4.64 15.90 -2.32
CA GLU A 233 -4.93 17.18 -1.66
C GLU A 233 -6.43 17.46 -1.67
N GLY A 234 -6.95 17.96 -0.54
CA GLY A 234 -8.38 18.26 -0.38
C GLY A 234 -9.27 17.06 -0.02
N VAL A 235 -8.72 15.84 0.01
CA VAL A 235 -9.44 14.66 0.54
C VAL A 235 -9.28 14.62 2.07
N ASP A 236 -10.40 14.73 2.78
CA ASP A 236 -10.45 14.64 4.24
C ASP A 236 -11.02 13.29 4.69
N CYS A 237 -10.20 12.52 5.40
CA CYS A 237 -10.56 11.21 5.90
C CYS A 237 -10.92 11.18 7.39
N GLY A 238 -10.90 12.34 8.06
CA GLY A 238 -11.11 12.43 9.51
C GLY A 238 -9.94 11.88 10.35
N TRP A 239 -8.82 11.53 9.72
CA TRP A 239 -7.59 11.06 10.38
C TRP A 239 -6.34 11.64 9.71
N GLY A 240 -5.27 11.81 10.49
CA GLY A 240 -3.97 12.27 10.00
C GLY A 240 -3.15 11.16 9.34
N GLY A 241 -3.27 9.95 9.88
CA GLY A 241 -2.60 8.74 9.43
C GLY A 241 -3.45 7.50 9.74
N LEU A 242 -3.18 6.44 8.99
CA LEU A 242 -3.76 5.11 9.13
C LEU A 242 -2.67 4.09 8.76
N ALA A 243 -2.63 2.94 9.43
CA ALA A 243 -1.75 1.86 9.02
C ALA A 243 -2.37 0.47 9.25
N THR A 244 -1.74 -0.49 8.59
CA THR A 244 -1.97 -1.92 8.80
C THR A 244 -0.99 -2.43 9.84
N LEU A 245 -1.48 -2.72 11.05
CA LEU A 245 -0.66 -3.32 12.09
C LEU A 245 -0.25 -4.74 11.67
N GLY A 246 1.05 -5.01 11.67
CA GLY A 246 1.60 -6.26 11.16
C GLY A 246 1.50 -6.40 9.64
N GLY A 247 1.12 -5.32 8.94
CA GLY A 247 1.10 -5.23 7.49
C GLY A 247 2.34 -4.51 6.95
N ARG A 248 2.20 -3.93 5.75
CA ARG A 248 3.28 -3.23 5.02
C ARG A 248 2.80 -1.92 4.42
N GLU A 249 1.64 -1.43 4.87
CA GLU A 249 0.93 -0.33 4.25
C GLU A 249 0.49 0.70 5.29
N SER A 250 0.65 1.95 4.90
CA SER A 250 0.26 3.12 5.67
C SER A 250 -0.30 4.19 4.75
N TRP A 251 -1.22 4.99 5.24
CA TRP A 251 -1.85 6.09 4.52
C TRP A 251 -1.73 7.35 5.36
N VAL A 252 -1.46 8.47 4.71
CA VAL A 252 -1.35 9.77 5.39
C VAL A 252 -1.98 10.84 4.51
N ILE A 253 -2.64 11.82 5.14
CA ILE A 253 -3.18 12.97 4.41
C ILE A 253 -2.05 13.98 4.09
N PRO A 254 -2.17 14.76 3.00
CA PRO A 254 -1.13 15.68 2.54
C PRO A 254 -1.13 17.01 3.31
N THR A 255 -1.20 16.97 4.64
CA THR A 255 -1.34 18.16 5.49
C THR A 255 -0.30 18.21 6.61
N VAL A 256 -0.28 19.32 7.37
CA VAL A 256 0.51 19.47 8.60
C VAL A 256 0.10 18.51 9.73
N TRP A 257 -1.02 17.80 9.58
CA TRP A 257 -1.45 16.75 10.51
C TRP A 257 -1.12 15.34 10.01
N GLY A 258 -0.80 15.18 8.72
CA GLY A 258 -0.45 13.90 8.08
C GLY A 258 1.02 13.79 7.74
N ILE A 259 1.36 13.72 6.44
CA ILE A 259 2.73 13.44 5.96
C ILE A 259 3.76 14.47 6.43
N PHE A 260 3.36 15.70 6.79
CA PHE A 260 4.26 16.74 7.29
C PHE A 260 4.31 16.83 8.83
N ARG A 261 3.68 15.89 9.53
CA ARG A 261 3.75 15.74 10.99
C ARG A 261 4.62 14.54 11.34
N GLN A 262 5.76 14.81 11.97
CA GLN A 262 6.67 13.77 12.45
C GLN A 262 5.96 12.70 13.28
N GLY A 263 5.16 13.10 14.28
CA GLY A 263 4.45 12.16 15.15
C GLY A 263 3.59 11.17 14.35
N THR A 264 2.80 11.66 13.42
CA THR A 264 1.95 10.83 12.56
C THR A 264 2.77 9.85 11.73
N VAL A 265 3.80 10.32 11.02
CA VAL A 265 4.60 9.44 10.15
C VAL A 265 5.34 8.37 10.95
N LEU A 266 5.97 8.71 12.07
CA LEU A 266 6.66 7.73 12.90
C LEU A 266 5.70 6.66 13.44
N GLN A 267 4.55 7.11 13.89
CA GLN A 267 3.51 6.28 14.48
C GLN A 267 2.97 5.27 13.45
N GLU A 268 2.58 5.73 12.26
CA GLU A 268 2.12 4.84 11.20
C GLU A 268 3.20 3.89 10.67
N PHE A 269 4.47 4.26 10.85
CA PHE A 269 5.60 3.43 10.44
C PHE A 269 5.95 2.34 11.47
N THR A 270 5.56 2.52 12.74
CA THR A 270 5.78 1.55 13.81
C THR A 270 4.69 0.50 13.94
N HIS A 271 3.56 0.68 13.26
CA HIS A 271 2.49 -0.30 13.12
C HIS A 271 2.90 -1.48 12.23
#